data_AF-A0A7J2JGC7-F1
#
_entry.id   AF-A0A7J2JGC7-F1
#
_cell.length_a   1.000
_cell.length_b   1.000
_cell.length_c   1.000
_cell.angle_alpha   90.00
_cell.angle_beta   90.00
_cell.angle_gamma   90.00
#
_symmetry.space_group_name_H-M   'P 1'
#
loop_
_entity.id
_entity.type
_entity.pdbx_description
1 polymer ?
#
loop_
_entity_poly.entity_id
_entity_poly.type
_entity_poly.pdbx_seq_one_letter_code
_entity_poly.pdbx_strand_id
1 'polypeptide(L)'
;YGLRRKEASIGVYDLDKVTPPIYYEALPPEEIVFTPLNCEEKMDGREILERTEAGKLYGHLLKRAERFPVLRDSKGVVLSMPPIINSEDTRVTKDSRNLFIDVTGFNQLRLNDIVKVLATSIAERGRILEIVKIHRPKGEILRTPSIERQKVLLNLGYVEKVLGTPVDLTTVKQALVKMGHRVSRTGRNQLLVEVAPYRVDILHPVDLVEDIAMGMGLEQLPLESPPIFTVGKLHWKEQLARKIRDLMTGLGFQEVVTYILSSKEIVELSKEPWVEIANPVSSEYIVLRNSLIPKMVMFLSRNQHVEYPQKIFEIGDSVEVRGKVPVTTFGVAAAIADYSVGFEDIQAVVHALLANLGLTPRYSPARHPCFIEGRCAEVLCSICGEKLGVMGEVKPEILESMELLMPVAAMELELEKVRECLDRHKLKLG
;
A
#
# COMPACT_ATOMS: atom_id res chain seq x y z
N TYR A 1 -16.57 0.64 -2.27
CA TYR A 1 -17.34 1.50 -3.20
C TYR A 1 -17.61 2.93 -2.70
N GLY A 2 -18.05 3.17 -1.46
CA GLY A 2 -18.46 4.54 -1.03
C GLY A 2 -17.37 5.49 -0.45
N LEU A 3 -16.10 5.06 -0.30
CA LEU A 3 -15.00 5.85 0.31
C LEU A 3 -15.42 6.61 1.59
N ARG A 4 -15.89 5.87 2.61
CA ARG A 4 -16.44 6.45 3.87
C ARG A 4 -17.53 7.52 3.62
N ARG A 5 -18.45 7.23 2.69
CA ARG A 5 -19.57 8.09 2.29
C ARG A 5 -19.22 9.36 1.51
N LYS A 6 -17.93 9.58 1.22
CA LYS A 6 -17.47 10.72 0.40
C LYS A 6 -18.03 10.70 -1.02
N GLU A 7 -18.22 9.50 -1.57
CA GLU A 7 -18.58 9.33 -2.99
C GLU A 7 -20.00 8.80 -3.20
N ALA A 8 -20.52 8.05 -2.22
CA ALA A 8 -21.88 7.54 -2.24
C ALA A 8 -22.39 7.31 -0.80
N SER A 9 -23.62 7.71 -0.53
CA SER A 9 -24.39 7.38 0.66
C SER A 9 -25.52 6.44 0.29
N ILE A 10 -25.82 5.47 1.15
CA ILE A 10 -26.88 4.48 0.95
C ILE A 10 -27.88 4.66 2.08
N GLY A 11 -29.17 4.77 1.75
CA GLY A 11 -30.26 4.72 2.71
C GLY A 11 -31.19 3.55 2.41
N VAL A 12 -31.72 2.95 3.47
CA VAL A 12 -32.76 1.92 3.40
C VAL A 12 -33.86 2.30 4.39
N TYR A 13 -35.09 2.28 3.92
CA TYR A 13 -36.27 2.76 4.64
C TYR A 13 -37.39 1.73 4.58
N ASP A 14 -38.22 1.74 5.61
CA ASP A 14 -39.48 1.02 5.61
C ASP A 14 -40.48 1.75 4.71
N LEU A 15 -40.76 1.19 3.53
CA LEU A 15 -41.62 1.83 2.53
C LEU A 15 -43.06 1.98 3.04
N ASP A 16 -43.51 1.11 3.95
CA ASP A 16 -44.86 1.18 4.53
C ASP A 16 -45.06 2.43 5.40
N LYS A 17 -43.95 3.07 5.82
CA LYS A 17 -43.95 4.32 6.60
C LYS A 17 -43.72 5.57 5.75
N VAL A 18 -43.58 5.44 4.43
CA VAL A 18 -43.26 6.54 3.50
C VAL A 18 -44.43 6.78 2.56
N THR A 19 -44.75 8.04 2.27
CA THR A 19 -45.82 8.41 1.31
C THR A 19 -45.25 9.00 0.01
N PRO A 20 -45.11 8.22 -1.08
CA PRO A 20 -44.65 8.74 -2.37
C PRO A 20 -45.54 9.86 -2.95
N PRO A 21 -45.02 10.74 -3.83
CA PRO A 21 -43.64 10.80 -4.34
C PRO A 21 -42.61 11.22 -3.28
N ILE A 22 -41.35 10.83 -3.51
CA ILE A 22 -40.20 11.18 -2.67
C ILE A 22 -39.38 12.23 -3.41
N TYR A 23 -39.00 13.29 -2.70
CA TYR A 23 -38.22 14.41 -3.20
C TYR A 23 -36.79 14.35 -2.66
N TYR A 24 -35.83 14.60 -3.54
CA TYR A 24 -34.43 14.82 -3.19
C TYR A 24 -34.06 16.25 -3.53
N GLU A 25 -33.80 17.07 -2.52
CA GLU A 25 -33.58 18.50 -2.67
C GLU A 25 -32.55 19.02 -1.67
N ALA A 26 -32.20 20.31 -1.77
CA ALA A 26 -31.27 20.97 -0.85
C ALA A 26 -31.96 22.12 -0.12
N LEU A 27 -32.08 21.99 1.20
CA LEU A 27 -32.74 22.95 2.08
C LEU A 27 -31.73 23.63 3.02
N PRO A 28 -32.03 24.84 3.53
CA PRO A 28 -31.32 25.40 4.67
C PRO A 28 -31.33 24.42 5.85
N PRO A 29 -30.22 24.26 6.60
CA PRO A 29 -30.13 23.33 7.72
C PRO A 29 -31.25 23.49 8.76
N GLU A 30 -31.69 24.72 8.99
CA GLU A 30 -32.70 25.10 9.97
C GLU A 30 -34.12 24.63 9.56
N GLU A 31 -34.34 24.34 8.28
CA GLU A 31 -35.61 23.82 7.75
C GLU A 31 -35.67 22.29 7.76
N ILE A 32 -34.55 21.61 8.03
CA ILE A 32 -34.46 20.14 8.04
C ILE A 32 -34.64 19.65 9.48
N VAL A 33 -35.90 19.48 9.90
CA VAL A 33 -36.24 19.08 11.28
C VAL A 33 -36.82 17.67 11.31
N PHE A 34 -36.12 16.72 11.94
CA PHE A 34 -36.59 15.34 12.10
C PHE A 34 -35.91 14.64 13.27
N THR A 35 -36.41 13.47 13.66
CA THR A 35 -35.79 12.64 14.71
C THR A 35 -34.69 11.77 14.07
N PRO A 36 -33.40 12.00 14.36
CA PRO A 36 -32.32 11.23 13.77
C PRO A 36 -32.31 9.78 14.28
N LEU A 37 -31.76 8.85 13.50
CA LEU A 37 -31.67 7.45 13.87
C LEU A 37 -30.99 7.26 15.25
N ASN A 38 -31.63 6.49 16.14
CA ASN A 38 -31.19 6.25 17.53
C ASN A 38 -31.27 7.48 18.44
N CYS A 39 -32.10 8.46 18.09
CA CYS A 39 -32.42 9.60 18.95
C CYS A 39 -33.92 9.60 19.25
N GLU A 40 -34.31 10.27 20.33
CA GLU A 40 -35.71 10.41 20.76
C GLU A 40 -36.28 11.80 20.46
N GLU A 41 -35.40 12.80 20.31
CA GLU A 41 -35.77 14.19 20.07
C GLU A 41 -35.60 14.58 18.60
N LYS A 42 -36.48 15.48 18.15
CA LYS A 42 -36.31 16.17 16.85
C LYS A 42 -35.14 17.15 16.95
N MET A 43 -34.35 17.21 15.89
CA MET A 43 -33.20 18.09 15.76
C MET A 43 -33.20 18.73 14.38
N ASP A 44 -32.67 19.96 14.27
CA ASP A 44 -32.40 20.57 12.98
C ASP A 44 -31.09 20.05 12.34
N GLY A 45 -30.83 20.41 11.09
CA GLY A 45 -29.65 19.95 10.35
C GLY A 45 -28.31 20.32 11.01
N ARG A 46 -28.21 21.45 11.73
CA ARG A 46 -26.97 21.86 12.42
C ARG A 46 -26.79 21.09 13.70
N GLU A 47 -27.85 20.98 14.50
CA GLU A 47 -27.86 20.20 15.73
C GLU A 47 -27.47 18.74 15.45
N ILE A 48 -27.94 18.18 14.33
CA ILE A 48 -27.57 16.82 13.91
C ILE A 48 -26.07 16.69 13.69
N LEU A 49 -25.42 17.67 13.02
CA LEU A 49 -23.97 17.63 12.78
C LEU A 49 -23.16 17.70 14.07
N GLU A 50 -23.66 18.41 15.09
CA GLU A 50 -22.95 18.64 16.34
C GLU A 50 -23.20 17.56 17.40
N ARG A 51 -24.46 17.12 17.55
CA ARG A 51 -24.92 16.28 18.66
C ARG A 51 -24.82 14.78 18.35
N THR A 52 -25.09 14.37 17.11
CA THR A 52 -25.12 12.94 16.75
C THR A 52 -23.73 12.36 16.51
N GLU A 53 -23.54 11.06 16.78
CA GLU A 53 -22.28 10.37 16.47
C GLU A 53 -21.95 10.41 14.97
N ALA A 54 -22.97 10.23 14.13
CA ALA A 54 -22.81 10.29 12.68
C ALA A 54 -22.43 11.70 12.20
N GLY A 55 -23.01 12.74 12.80
CA GLY A 55 -22.65 14.14 12.58
C GLY A 55 -21.19 14.43 12.91
N LYS A 56 -20.70 13.97 14.08
CA LYS A 56 -19.31 14.12 14.48
C LYS A 56 -18.34 13.41 13.52
N LEU A 57 -18.71 12.23 13.04
CA LEU A 57 -17.87 11.42 12.17
C LEU A 57 -17.83 11.92 10.72
N TYR A 58 -18.98 12.30 10.16
CA TYR A 58 -19.14 12.60 8.73
C TYR A 58 -19.50 14.06 8.42
N GLY A 59 -19.76 14.90 9.42
CA GLY A 59 -20.20 16.29 9.24
C GLY A 59 -19.20 17.17 8.50
N HIS A 60 -17.91 16.79 8.47
CA HIS A 60 -16.90 17.44 7.65
C HIS A 60 -17.24 17.44 6.14
N LEU A 61 -18.09 16.51 5.67
CA LEU A 61 -18.56 16.44 4.28
C LEU A 61 -19.55 17.58 3.93
N LEU A 62 -20.28 18.12 4.92
CA LEU A 62 -21.26 19.19 4.73
C LEU A 62 -20.86 20.52 5.38
N LYS A 63 -19.75 20.57 6.14
CA LYS A 63 -19.34 21.73 6.94
C LYS A 63 -19.22 23.06 6.17
N ARG A 64 -19.03 23.02 4.85
CA ARG A 64 -18.91 24.21 3.98
C ARG A 64 -20.13 24.47 3.11
N ALA A 65 -21.18 23.66 3.21
CA ALA A 65 -22.37 23.80 2.39
C ALA A 65 -23.38 24.73 3.08
N GLU A 66 -23.97 25.64 2.31
CA GLU A 66 -25.04 26.55 2.80
C GLU A 66 -26.40 25.85 2.89
N ARG A 67 -26.59 24.77 2.14
CA ARG A 67 -27.78 23.94 2.12
C ARG A 67 -27.40 22.48 2.20
N PHE A 68 -28.19 21.68 2.91
CA PHE A 68 -27.95 20.25 3.06
C PHE A 68 -28.93 19.45 2.21
N PRO A 69 -28.47 18.34 1.61
CA PRO A 69 -29.34 17.48 0.85
C PRO A 69 -30.27 16.71 1.81
N VAL A 70 -31.53 16.58 1.42
CA VAL A 70 -32.57 15.92 2.20
C VAL A 70 -33.42 15.06 1.28
N LEU A 71 -33.80 13.86 1.76
CA LEU A 71 -34.89 13.09 1.19
C LEU A 71 -36.13 13.29 2.04
N ARG A 72 -37.25 13.68 1.43
CA ARG A 72 -38.54 13.77 2.10
C ARG A 72 -39.68 13.24 1.23
N ASP A 73 -40.73 12.76 1.86
CA ASP A 73 -41.92 12.26 1.18
C ASP A 73 -42.92 13.39 0.84
N SER A 74 -44.04 13.04 0.21
CA SER A 74 -45.07 14.00 -0.20
C SER A 74 -45.85 14.65 0.95
N LYS A 75 -45.76 14.10 2.16
CA LYS A 75 -46.31 14.69 3.38
C LYS A 75 -45.28 15.53 4.14
N GLY A 76 -44.06 15.63 3.62
CA GLY A 76 -42.95 16.36 4.25
C GLY A 76 -42.21 15.57 5.32
N VAL A 77 -42.47 14.27 5.47
CA VAL A 77 -41.70 13.41 6.39
C VAL A 77 -40.29 13.26 5.86
N VAL A 78 -39.30 13.62 6.64
CA VAL A 78 -37.88 13.47 6.28
C VAL A 78 -37.47 12.01 6.43
N LEU A 79 -36.95 11.44 5.36
CA LEU A 79 -36.38 10.09 5.32
C LEU A 79 -34.93 10.11 5.78
N SER A 80 -34.13 11.06 5.29
CA SER A 80 -32.72 11.19 5.64
C SER A 80 -32.15 12.56 5.27
N MET A 81 -30.99 12.85 5.87
CA MET A 81 -30.09 13.93 5.48
C MET A 81 -28.76 13.32 5.01
N PRO A 82 -28.63 12.93 3.72
CA PRO A 82 -27.38 12.36 3.22
C PRO A 82 -26.20 13.34 3.32
N PRO A 83 -24.95 12.87 3.36
CA PRO A 83 -24.51 11.50 3.63
C PRO A 83 -24.48 11.16 5.14
N ILE A 84 -25.18 11.94 5.98
CA ILE A 84 -24.98 11.96 7.44
C ILE A 84 -25.79 10.87 8.13
N ILE A 85 -27.12 10.96 8.12
CA ILE A 85 -27.98 10.10 8.94
C ILE A 85 -29.40 9.96 8.36
N ASN A 86 -30.03 8.82 8.66
CA ASN A 86 -31.44 8.54 8.33
C ASN A 86 -32.35 8.95 9.49
N SER A 87 -33.65 9.02 9.22
CA SER A 87 -34.69 9.29 10.21
C SER A 87 -35.07 8.05 11.00
N GLU A 88 -35.40 8.23 12.27
CA GLU A 88 -36.00 7.20 13.13
C GLU A 88 -37.39 6.79 12.62
N ASP A 89 -38.16 7.76 12.11
CA ASP A 89 -39.56 7.57 11.70
C ASP A 89 -39.70 6.55 10.56
N THR A 90 -38.68 6.42 9.72
CA THR A 90 -38.66 5.52 8.55
C THR A 90 -37.72 4.33 8.73
N ARG A 91 -37.30 4.07 9.99
CA ARG A 91 -36.40 2.96 10.34
C ARG A 91 -36.96 1.61 9.90
N VAL A 92 -36.07 0.84 9.28
CA VAL A 92 -36.25 -0.58 9.00
C VAL A 92 -36.10 -1.41 10.28
N THR A 93 -37.05 -2.31 10.51
CA THR A 93 -37.07 -3.23 11.65
C THR A 93 -37.15 -4.68 11.16
N LYS A 94 -37.18 -5.65 12.08
CA LYS A 94 -37.41 -7.06 11.73
C LYS A 94 -38.80 -7.32 11.15
N ASP A 95 -39.74 -6.42 11.40
CA ASP A 95 -41.13 -6.53 10.96
C ASP A 95 -41.40 -5.83 9.62
N SER A 96 -40.44 -5.03 9.13
CA SER A 96 -40.55 -4.36 7.82
C SER A 96 -40.69 -5.40 6.70
N ARG A 97 -41.57 -5.11 5.73
CA ARG A 97 -41.87 -6.01 4.59
C ARG A 97 -41.52 -5.38 3.27
N ASN A 98 -41.79 -4.08 3.12
CA ASN A 98 -41.49 -3.33 1.92
C ASN A 98 -40.32 -2.37 2.19
N LEU A 99 -39.27 -2.45 1.37
CA LEU A 99 -38.06 -1.65 1.56
C LEU A 99 -37.88 -0.69 0.40
N PHE A 100 -37.64 0.58 0.72
CA PHE A 100 -37.18 1.59 -0.22
C PHE A 100 -35.68 1.81 -0.04
N ILE A 101 -34.92 1.81 -1.14
CA ILE A 101 -33.46 1.98 -1.13
C ILE A 101 -33.12 3.22 -1.95
N ASP A 102 -32.34 4.12 -1.37
CA ASP A 102 -31.73 5.23 -2.10
C ASP A 102 -30.20 5.11 -2.10
N VAL A 103 -29.58 5.64 -3.16
CA VAL A 103 -28.14 5.83 -3.22
C VAL A 103 -27.88 7.22 -3.79
N THR A 104 -27.30 8.10 -2.99
CA THR A 104 -27.00 9.49 -3.34
C THR A 104 -25.48 9.70 -3.43
N GLY A 105 -25.04 10.60 -4.31
CA GLY A 105 -23.62 10.91 -4.49
C GLY A 105 -23.34 11.62 -5.80
N PHE A 106 -22.07 11.65 -6.21
CA PHE A 106 -21.61 12.50 -7.33
C PHE A 106 -21.38 11.73 -8.63
N ASN A 107 -21.19 10.42 -8.59
CA ASN A 107 -20.88 9.59 -9.77
C ASN A 107 -22.03 8.64 -10.12
N GLN A 108 -22.84 9.01 -11.11
CA GLN A 108 -24.05 8.26 -11.48
C GLN A 108 -23.79 6.78 -11.82
N LEU A 109 -22.70 6.46 -12.53
CA LEU A 109 -22.38 5.08 -12.90
C LEU A 109 -22.16 4.22 -11.64
N ARG A 110 -21.37 4.74 -10.70
CA ARG A 110 -21.15 4.05 -9.42
C ARG A 110 -22.42 3.93 -8.58
N LEU A 111 -23.26 4.97 -8.55
CA LEU A 111 -24.54 4.91 -7.83
C LEU A 111 -25.45 3.83 -8.42
N ASN A 112 -25.51 3.73 -9.75
CA ASN A 112 -26.28 2.70 -10.45
C ASN A 112 -25.79 1.29 -10.10
N ASP A 113 -24.49 1.08 -10.00
CA ASP A 113 -23.94 -0.23 -9.64
C ASP A 113 -24.20 -0.57 -8.18
N ILE A 114 -24.04 0.38 -7.25
CA ILE A 114 -24.34 0.18 -5.83
C ILE A 114 -25.81 -0.19 -5.62
N VAL A 115 -26.74 0.61 -6.18
CA VAL A 115 -28.18 0.35 -5.99
C VAL A 115 -28.58 -0.97 -6.64
N LYS A 116 -28.00 -1.31 -7.80
CA LYS A 116 -28.25 -2.57 -8.49
C LYS A 116 -27.80 -3.78 -7.66
N VAL A 117 -26.59 -3.76 -7.10
CA VAL A 117 -26.08 -4.83 -6.23
C VAL A 117 -26.91 -4.97 -4.96
N LEU A 118 -27.22 -3.85 -4.29
CA LEU A 118 -28.01 -3.89 -3.05
C LEU A 118 -29.43 -4.40 -3.29
N ALA A 119 -30.11 -3.83 -4.30
CA ALA A 119 -31.49 -4.17 -4.57
C ALA A 119 -31.65 -5.62 -5.03
N THR A 120 -30.73 -6.13 -5.86
CA THR A 120 -30.75 -7.55 -6.28
C THR A 120 -30.44 -8.50 -5.11
N SER A 121 -29.48 -8.16 -4.24
CA SER A 121 -29.17 -8.97 -3.04
C SER A 121 -30.35 -9.05 -2.07
N ILE A 122 -31.09 -7.95 -1.88
CA ILE A 122 -32.30 -7.93 -1.06
C ILE A 122 -33.44 -8.71 -1.76
N ALA A 123 -33.62 -8.50 -3.06
CA ALA A 123 -34.64 -9.19 -3.84
C ALA A 123 -34.44 -10.70 -3.93
N GLU A 124 -33.21 -11.21 -3.81
CA GLU A 124 -32.95 -12.66 -3.71
C GLU A 124 -33.68 -13.29 -2.51
N ARG A 125 -33.86 -12.54 -1.42
CA ARG A 125 -34.60 -12.97 -0.23
C ARG A 125 -36.10 -12.71 -0.32
N GLY A 126 -36.50 -11.54 -0.86
CA GLY A 126 -37.89 -11.06 -0.92
C GLY A 126 -38.66 -11.41 -2.20
N ARG A 127 -37.98 -11.92 -3.23
CA ARG A 127 -38.47 -12.37 -4.55
C ARG A 127 -39.09 -11.30 -5.45
N ILE A 128 -39.34 -10.08 -4.97
CA ILE A 128 -39.91 -8.98 -5.75
C ILE A 128 -38.90 -7.81 -5.76
N LEU A 129 -38.67 -7.25 -6.95
CA LEU A 129 -37.87 -6.05 -7.17
C LEU A 129 -38.68 -5.06 -7.99
N GLU A 130 -38.95 -3.89 -7.43
CA GLU A 130 -39.64 -2.82 -8.14
C GLU A 130 -38.66 -1.76 -8.65
N ILE A 131 -38.98 -1.19 -9.81
CA ILE A 131 -38.19 -0.14 -10.46
C ILE A 131 -38.77 1.23 -10.11
N VAL A 132 -37.92 2.11 -9.58
CA VAL A 132 -38.27 3.48 -9.24
C VAL A 132 -38.00 4.41 -10.44
N LYS A 133 -38.96 5.29 -10.72
CA LYS A 133 -38.80 6.37 -11.71
C LYS A 133 -38.30 7.63 -11.02
N ILE A 134 -37.12 8.10 -11.41
CA ILE A 134 -36.53 9.34 -10.90
C ILE A 134 -36.73 10.44 -11.95
N HIS A 135 -37.54 11.44 -11.61
CA HIS A 135 -37.76 12.63 -12.43
C HIS A 135 -36.67 13.67 -12.11
N ARG A 136 -35.79 13.96 -13.07
CA ARG A 136 -34.71 14.93 -12.89
C ARG A 136 -35.12 16.35 -13.30
N PRO A 137 -34.46 17.40 -12.77
CA PRO A 137 -34.79 18.79 -13.08
C PRO A 137 -34.79 19.15 -14.58
N LYS A 138 -34.03 18.44 -15.41
CA LYS A 138 -33.95 18.65 -16.87
C LYS A 138 -35.00 17.86 -17.67
N GLY A 139 -36.00 17.27 -17.02
CA GLY A 139 -37.07 16.49 -17.66
C GLY A 139 -36.70 15.03 -18.00
N GLU A 140 -35.46 14.62 -17.76
CA GLU A 140 -35.02 13.23 -17.90
C GLU A 140 -35.68 12.33 -16.85
N ILE A 141 -36.19 11.16 -17.28
CA ILE A 141 -36.73 10.14 -16.38
C ILE A 141 -35.78 8.95 -16.37
N LEU A 142 -35.13 8.71 -15.23
CA LEU A 142 -34.33 7.52 -15.01
C LEU A 142 -35.17 6.39 -14.39
N ARG A 143 -34.84 5.15 -14.73
CA ARG A 143 -35.46 3.94 -14.19
C ARG A 143 -34.39 3.14 -13.46
N THR A 144 -34.52 2.99 -12.15
CA THR A 144 -33.48 2.38 -11.30
C THR A 144 -34.07 1.33 -10.33
N PRO A 145 -33.34 0.24 -10.03
CA PRO A 145 -32.10 -0.19 -10.66
C PRO A 145 -32.32 -0.63 -12.11
N SER A 146 -31.35 -0.38 -13.00
CA SER A 146 -31.34 -1.03 -14.32
C SER A 146 -30.93 -2.48 -14.15
N ILE A 147 -31.83 -3.40 -14.55
CA ILE A 147 -31.62 -4.85 -14.55
C ILE A 147 -31.30 -5.39 -15.94
N GLU A 148 -30.90 -4.51 -16.86
CA GLU A 148 -30.44 -4.91 -18.18
C GLU A 148 -29.18 -5.75 -18.06
N ARG A 149 -29.14 -6.86 -18.80
CA ARG A 149 -28.00 -7.76 -18.84
C ARG A 149 -27.06 -7.32 -19.95
N GLN A 150 -25.81 -7.05 -19.59
CA GLN A 150 -24.75 -6.89 -20.57
C GLN A 150 -24.57 -8.20 -21.34
N LYS A 151 -24.44 -8.08 -22.65
CA LYS A 151 -24.26 -9.21 -23.56
C LYS A 151 -22.81 -9.26 -24.00
N VAL A 152 -22.12 -10.35 -23.67
CA VAL A 152 -20.73 -10.58 -24.06
C VAL A 152 -20.68 -11.78 -24.99
N LEU A 153 -20.09 -11.61 -26.16
CA LEU A 153 -19.80 -12.72 -27.07
C LEU A 153 -18.47 -13.36 -26.65
N LEU A 154 -18.51 -14.63 -26.26
CA LEU A 154 -17.36 -15.38 -25.79
C LEU A 154 -16.98 -16.47 -26.80
N ASN A 155 -15.72 -16.43 -27.25
CA ASN A 155 -15.16 -17.42 -28.16
C ASN A 155 -14.44 -18.52 -27.36
N LEU A 156 -14.74 -19.78 -27.66
CA LEU A 156 -14.15 -20.92 -26.95
C LEU A 156 -12.62 -20.98 -27.09
N GLY A 157 -12.07 -20.65 -28.27
CA GLY A 157 -10.62 -20.64 -28.46
C GLY A 157 -9.90 -19.55 -27.64
N TYR A 158 -10.60 -18.47 -27.27
CA TYR A 158 -10.08 -17.50 -26.31
C TYR A 158 -10.07 -18.08 -24.89
N VAL A 159 -11.13 -18.78 -24.49
CA VAL A 159 -11.22 -19.46 -23.19
C VAL A 159 -10.10 -20.49 -23.06
N GLU A 160 -9.92 -21.37 -24.04
CA GLU A 160 -8.86 -22.39 -24.06
C GLU A 160 -7.47 -21.77 -23.98
N LYS A 161 -7.23 -20.71 -24.74
CA LYS A 161 -5.94 -20.00 -24.73
C LYS A 161 -5.60 -19.42 -23.37
N VAL A 162 -6.59 -18.87 -22.67
CA VAL A 162 -6.38 -18.23 -21.36
C VAL A 162 -6.31 -19.26 -20.24
N LEU A 163 -7.16 -20.30 -20.26
CA LEU A 163 -7.11 -21.39 -19.29
C LEU A 163 -5.89 -22.29 -19.46
N GLY A 164 -5.32 -22.35 -20.66
CA GLY A 164 -4.19 -23.24 -20.99
C GLY A 164 -4.61 -24.70 -21.18
N THR A 165 -5.90 -25.01 -21.25
CA THR A 165 -6.42 -26.37 -21.46
C THR A 165 -7.58 -26.37 -22.45
N PRO A 166 -7.73 -27.41 -23.29
CA PRO A 166 -8.94 -27.62 -24.07
C PRO A 166 -10.17 -27.70 -23.15
N VAL A 167 -11.27 -27.09 -23.58
CA VAL A 167 -12.55 -27.13 -22.85
C VAL A 167 -13.70 -27.32 -23.82
N ASP A 168 -14.69 -28.13 -23.45
CA ASP A 168 -15.89 -28.29 -24.26
C ASP A 168 -16.95 -27.24 -23.91
N LEU A 169 -17.81 -26.92 -24.88
CA LEU A 169 -18.86 -25.91 -24.73
C LEU A 169 -19.86 -26.23 -23.61
N THR A 170 -20.10 -27.50 -23.32
CA THR A 170 -21.07 -27.91 -22.30
C THR A 170 -20.53 -27.58 -20.92
N THR A 171 -19.26 -27.92 -20.67
CA THR A 171 -18.55 -27.58 -19.43
C THR A 171 -18.48 -26.07 -19.21
N VAL A 172 -18.08 -25.31 -20.24
CA VAL A 172 -18.03 -23.84 -20.17
C VAL A 172 -19.41 -23.24 -19.87
N LYS A 173 -20.46 -23.73 -20.54
CA LYS A 173 -21.84 -23.29 -20.29
C LYS A 173 -22.27 -23.60 -18.86
N GLN A 174 -22.01 -24.81 -18.37
CA GLN A 174 -22.37 -25.22 -17.02
C GLN A 174 -21.65 -24.37 -15.96
N ALA A 175 -20.35 -24.10 -16.15
CA ALA A 175 -19.57 -23.25 -15.27
C ALA A 175 -20.15 -21.82 -15.20
N LEU A 176 -20.39 -21.18 -16.34
CA LEU A 176 -20.98 -19.83 -16.39
C LEU A 176 -22.40 -19.77 -15.79
N VAL A 177 -23.21 -20.82 -15.98
CA VAL A 177 -24.54 -20.89 -15.36
C VAL A 177 -24.44 -21.03 -13.84
N LYS A 178 -23.50 -21.84 -13.32
CA LYS A 178 -23.23 -21.92 -11.88
C LYS A 178 -22.81 -20.56 -11.31
N MET A 179 -22.08 -19.75 -12.08
CA MET A 179 -21.67 -18.38 -11.71
C MET A 179 -22.78 -17.32 -11.91
N GLY A 180 -24.00 -17.73 -12.27
CA GLY A 180 -25.19 -16.88 -12.32
C GLY A 180 -25.49 -16.24 -13.68
N HIS A 181 -24.68 -16.52 -14.71
CA HIS A 181 -24.90 -15.97 -16.06
C HIS A 181 -25.96 -16.76 -16.82
N ARG A 182 -26.65 -16.07 -17.75
CA ARG A 182 -27.45 -16.75 -18.76
C ARG A 182 -26.60 -16.97 -19.99
N VAL A 183 -26.61 -18.18 -20.52
CA VAL A 183 -25.72 -18.55 -21.63
C VAL A 183 -26.53 -19.20 -22.73
N SER A 184 -26.42 -18.64 -23.92
CA SER A 184 -26.99 -19.18 -25.15
C SER A 184 -25.89 -19.45 -26.17
N ARG A 185 -26.10 -20.45 -27.03
CA ARG A 185 -25.16 -20.77 -28.11
C ARG A 185 -25.52 -19.96 -29.34
N THR A 186 -24.56 -19.27 -29.93
CA THR A 186 -24.75 -18.43 -31.13
C THR A 186 -23.99 -18.93 -32.36
N GLY A 187 -23.10 -19.91 -32.20
CA GLY A 187 -22.34 -20.50 -33.30
C GLY A 187 -21.76 -21.87 -32.95
N ARG A 188 -20.81 -22.35 -33.75
CA ARG A 188 -20.14 -23.65 -33.48
C ARG A 188 -19.24 -23.59 -32.25
N ASN A 189 -18.48 -22.50 -32.07
CA ASN A 189 -17.51 -22.28 -30.97
C ASN A 189 -17.72 -20.92 -30.26
N GLN A 190 -18.99 -20.46 -30.19
CA GLN A 190 -19.33 -19.16 -29.63
C GLN A 190 -20.54 -19.25 -28.70
N LEU A 191 -20.43 -18.55 -27.57
CA LEU A 191 -21.48 -18.38 -26.58
C LEU A 191 -21.82 -16.90 -26.47
N LEU A 192 -23.11 -16.60 -26.36
CA LEU A 192 -23.59 -15.30 -25.91
C LEU A 192 -23.90 -15.41 -24.43
N VAL A 193 -23.12 -14.69 -23.64
CA VAL A 193 -23.24 -14.64 -22.18
C VAL A 193 -23.98 -13.36 -21.81
N GLU A 194 -25.18 -13.50 -21.25
CA GLU A 194 -25.91 -12.39 -20.66
C GLU A 194 -25.55 -12.32 -19.17
N VAL A 195 -24.66 -11.38 -18.87
CA VAL A 195 -24.08 -11.18 -17.54
C VAL A 195 -25.18 -10.89 -16.53
N ALA A 196 -25.11 -11.54 -15.36
CA ALA A 196 -26.07 -11.27 -14.29
C ALA A 196 -25.99 -9.78 -13.92
N PRO A 197 -27.12 -9.04 -13.78
CA PRO A 197 -27.07 -7.59 -13.64
C PRO A 197 -26.19 -7.12 -12.46
N TYR A 198 -26.18 -7.87 -11.36
CA TYR A 198 -25.40 -7.57 -10.16
C TYR A 198 -23.89 -7.83 -10.28
N ARG A 199 -23.43 -8.49 -11.35
CA ARG A 199 -22.01 -8.73 -11.63
C ARG A 199 -21.39 -7.51 -12.31
N VAL A 200 -21.18 -6.46 -11.51
CA VAL A 200 -20.60 -5.18 -11.93
C VAL A 200 -19.07 -5.24 -12.12
N ASP A 201 -18.49 -6.36 -11.74
CA ASP A 201 -17.07 -6.74 -11.88
C ASP A 201 -16.73 -7.26 -13.29
N ILE A 202 -17.71 -7.68 -14.10
CA ILE A 202 -17.46 -8.19 -15.46
C ILE A 202 -17.32 -7.03 -16.44
N LEU A 203 -16.08 -6.67 -16.76
CA LEU A 203 -15.72 -5.56 -17.64
C LEU A 203 -15.11 -6.03 -18.96
N HIS A 204 -14.56 -7.24 -18.99
CA HIS A 204 -13.85 -7.83 -20.12
C HIS A 204 -14.16 -9.33 -20.24
N PRO A 205 -14.08 -9.94 -21.45
CA PRO A 205 -14.26 -11.39 -21.61
C PRO A 205 -13.36 -12.27 -20.72
N VAL A 206 -12.23 -11.75 -20.23
CA VAL A 206 -11.33 -12.48 -19.33
C VAL A 206 -11.96 -12.72 -17.96
N ASP A 207 -12.81 -11.81 -17.48
CA ASP A 207 -13.52 -11.97 -16.20
C ASP A 207 -14.52 -13.12 -16.29
N LEU A 208 -15.08 -13.37 -17.48
CA LEU A 208 -15.87 -14.58 -17.74
C LEU A 208 -15.01 -15.84 -17.80
N VAL A 209 -13.74 -15.74 -18.20
CA VAL A 209 -12.81 -16.89 -18.15
C VAL A 209 -12.47 -17.23 -16.69
N GLU A 210 -12.30 -16.24 -15.82
CA GLU A 210 -12.19 -16.45 -14.37
C GLU A 210 -13.42 -17.18 -13.82
N ASP A 211 -14.62 -16.72 -14.16
CA ASP A 211 -15.86 -17.41 -13.76
C ASP A 211 -15.95 -18.84 -14.29
N ILE A 212 -15.45 -19.10 -15.50
CA ILE A 212 -15.37 -20.46 -16.05
C ILE A 212 -14.43 -21.31 -15.21
N ALA A 213 -13.23 -20.80 -14.90
CA ALA A 213 -12.25 -21.49 -14.07
C ALA A 213 -12.82 -21.81 -12.68
N MET A 214 -13.48 -20.84 -12.04
CA MET A 214 -14.13 -21.01 -10.74
C MET A 214 -15.32 -21.98 -10.79
N GLY A 215 -16.16 -21.90 -11.83
CA GLY A 215 -17.33 -22.77 -11.99
C GLY A 215 -16.99 -24.21 -12.38
N MET A 216 -15.81 -24.42 -13.00
CA MET A 216 -15.21 -25.74 -13.23
C MET A 216 -14.61 -26.29 -11.93
N GLY A 217 -13.90 -25.44 -11.16
CA GLY A 217 -13.08 -25.83 -10.02
C GLY A 217 -11.60 -25.72 -10.42
N LEU A 218 -10.85 -24.86 -9.73
CA LEU A 218 -9.45 -24.57 -10.07
C LEU A 218 -8.57 -25.82 -9.98
N GLU A 219 -8.89 -26.73 -9.07
CA GLU A 219 -8.21 -28.00 -8.87
C GLU A 219 -8.33 -28.98 -10.06
N GLN A 220 -9.27 -28.74 -10.98
CA GLN A 220 -9.43 -29.56 -12.18
C GLN A 220 -8.57 -29.08 -13.35
N LEU A 221 -7.97 -27.89 -13.25
CA LEU A 221 -7.08 -27.38 -14.28
C LEU A 221 -5.72 -28.09 -14.18
N PRO A 222 -5.13 -28.51 -15.32
CA PRO A 222 -3.85 -29.19 -15.32
C PRO A 222 -2.73 -28.27 -14.85
N LEU A 223 -1.84 -28.79 -14.01
CA LEU A 223 -0.60 -28.12 -13.64
C LEU A 223 0.43 -28.35 -14.74
N GLU A 224 0.73 -27.32 -15.51
CA GLU A 224 1.77 -27.36 -16.54
C GLU A 224 2.93 -26.44 -16.17
N SER A 225 4.16 -26.93 -16.37
CA SER A 225 5.34 -26.07 -16.30
C SER A 225 5.39 -25.21 -17.57
N PRO A 226 5.67 -23.89 -17.47
CA PRO A 226 5.87 -23.07 -18.64
C PRO A 226 6.94 -23.69 -19.55
N PRO A 227 6.70 -23.83 -20.87
CA PRO A 227 7.62 -24.47 -21.80
C PRO A 227 8.77 -23.54 -22.19
N ILE A 228 9.37 -22.88 -21.19
CA ILE A 228 10.42 -21.87 -21.36
C ILE A 228 11.60 -22.29 -20.50
N PHE A 229 12.73 -22.59 -21.14
CA PHE A 229 14.00 -22.79 -20.45
C PHE A 229 14.73 -21.45 -20.34
N THR A 230 15.02 -21.02 -19.11
CA THR A 230 15.87 -19.86 -18.84
C THR A 230 16.94 -20.21 -17.83
N VAL A 231 18.12 -19.60 -17.94
CA VAL A 231 19.20 -19.75 -16.98
C VAL A 231 19.23 -18.51 -16.10
N GLY A 232 18.96 -18.69 -14.81
CA GLY A 232 19.09 -17.63 -13.81
C GLY A 232 20.55 -17.25 -13.57
N LYS A 233 20.80 -15.96 -13.31
CA LYS A 233 22.09 -15.47 -12.82
C LYS A 233 21.85 -14.58 -11.61
N LEU A 234 22.73 -14.68 -10.61
CA LEU A 234 22.71 -13.76 -9.48
C LEU A 234 22.95 -12.33 -9.96
N HIS A 235 22.19 -11.37 -9.43
CA HIS A 235 22.49 -9.95 -9.61
C HIS A 235 23.87 -9.64 -9.01
N TRP A 236 24.60 -8.66 -9.59
CA TRP A 236 25.96 -8.35 -9.15
C TRP A 236 26.03 -7.95 -7.67
N LYS A 237 24.98 -7.29 -7.15
CA LYS A 237 24.85 -6.92 -5.73
C LYS A 237 24.96 -8.15 -4.83
N GLU A 238 24.24 -9.22 -5.18
CA GLU A 238 24.22 -10.45 -4.37
C GLU A 238 25.53 -11.24 -4.48
N GLN A 239 26.16 -11.24 -5.67
CA GLN A 239 27.48 -11.87 -5.84
C GLN A 239 28.54 -11.19 -4.96
N LEU A 240 28.59 -9.86 -5.00
CA LEU A 240 29.53 -9.07 -4.21
C LEU A 240 29.23 -9.16 -2.71
N ALA A 241 27.95 -9.04 -2.32
CA ALA A 241 27.54 -9.13 -0.92
C ALA A 241 27.90 -10.49 -0.30
N ARG A 242 27.66 -11.60 -1.00
CA ARG A 242 28.08 -12.94 -0.53
C ARG A 242 29.57 -13.01 -0.26
N LYS A 243 30.40 -12.54 -1.20
CA LYS A 243 31.85 -12.52 -1.02
C LYS A 243 32.27 -11.69 0.18
N ILE A 244 31.65 -10.52 0.36
CA ILE A 244 31.93 -9.64 1.51
C ILE A 244 31.51 -10.30 2.82
N ARG A 245 30.34 -10.95 2.89
CA ARG A 245 29.91 -11.70 4.09
C ARG A 245 30.92 -12.78 4.47
N ASP A 246 31.38 -13.56 3.50
CA ASP A 246 32.38 -14.61 3.74
C ASP A 246 33.69 -14.01 4.30
N LEU A 247 34.16 -12.91 3.72
CA LEU A 247 35.37 -12.22 4.16
C LEU A 247 35.22 -11.61 5.55
N MET A 248 34.13 -10.88 5.82
CA MET A 248 33.89 -10.24 7.11
C MET A 248 33.69 -11.26 8.23
N THR A 249 33.00 -12.37 7.95
CA THR A 249 32.86 -13.48 8.90
C THR A 249 34.23 -14.12 9.19
N GLY A 250 35.07 -14.30 8.16
CA GLY A 250 36.45 -14.78 8.33
C GLY A 250 37.35 -13.83 9.12
N LEU A 251 37.05 -12.53 9.11
CA LEU A 251 37.71 -11.51 9.95
C LEU A 251 37.14 -11.45 11.39
N GLY A 252 36.21 -12.33 11.73
CA GLY A 252 35.60 -12.43 13.06
C GLY A 252 34.49 -11.40 13.33
N PHE A 253 33.88 -10.84 12.28
CA PHE A 253 32.74 -9.94 12.42
C PHE A 253 31.40 -10.70 12.35
N GLN A 254 30.43 -10.23 13.12
CA GLN A 254 29.05 -10.71 13.10
C GLN A 254 28.19 -9.82 12.19
N GLU A 255 27.48 -10.41 11.23
CA GLU A 255 26.51 -9.66 10.41
C GLU A 255 25.32 -9.26 11.27
N VAL A 256 24.92 -7.99 11.17
CA VAL A 256 23.71 -7.43 11.77
C VAL A 256 22.82 -6.84 10.68
N VAL A 257 21.52 -6.73 10.95
CA VAL A 257 20.55 -6.14 10.02
C VAL A 257 19.76 -5.08 10.78
N THR A 258 19.85 -3.83 10.33
CA THR A 258 19.10 -2.72 10.92
C THR A 258 18.05 -2.19 9.96
N TYR A 259 17.02 -1.54 10.50
CA TYR A 259 15.97 -0.94 9.67
C TYR A 259 16.54 0.22 8.84
N ILE A 260 16.12 0.29 7.57
CA ILE A 260 16.37 1.47 6.72
C ILE A 260 15.67 2.72 7.26
N LEU A 261 14.54 2.53 7.96
CA LEU A 261 13.82 3.58 8.65
C LEU A 261 14.49 3.90 9.99
N SER A 262 14.51 5.19 10.29
CA SER A 262 15.15 5.75 11.47
C SER A 262 14.36 6.92 12.04
N SER A 263 14.79 7.34 13.22
CA SER A 263 14.36 8.59 13.85
C SER A 263 15.26 9.74 13.39
N LYS A 264 14.79 10.97 13.57
CA LYS A 264 15.55 12.18 13.17
C LYS A 264 16.85 12.29 13.96
N GLU A 265 16.79 12.01 15.26
CA GLU A 265 17.92 12.14 16.19
C GLU A 265 19.11 11.29 15.75
N ILE A 266 18.87 10.11 15.16
CA ILE A 266 19.94 9.23 14.68
C ILE A 266 20.54 9.71 13.35
N VAL A 267 19.72 10.26 12.46
CA VAL A 267 20.19 10.69 11.12
C VAL A 267 20.87 12.06 11.18
N GLU A 268 20.50 12.91 12.13
CA GLU A 268 21.17 14.19 12.42
C GLU A 268 22.65 14.02 12.81
N LEU A 269 23.03 12.84 13.31
CA LEU A 269 24.43 12.48 13.61
C LEU A 269 25.24 12.13 12.36
N SER A 270 24.57 12.04 11.20
CA SER A 270 25.13 11.65 9.92
C SER A 270 25.26 12.85 8.96
N LYS A 271 25.13 12.59 7.66
CA LYS A 271 25.24 13.59 6.59
C LYS A 271 23.91 14.33 6.41
N GLU A 272 23.96 15.52 5.83
CA GLU A 272 22.79 16.22 5.29
C GLU A 272 22.84 16.23 3.75
N PRO A 273 21.69 16.24 3.04
CA PRO A 273 20.31 16.16 3.54
C PRO A 273 19.82 14.71 3.74
N TRP A 274 18.66 14.55 4.39
CA TRP A 274 17.94 13.26 4.53
C TRP A 274 16.49 13.34 4.01
N VAL A 275 15.83 12.18 3.93
CA VAL A 275 14.46 12.04 3.42
C VAL A 275 13.50 11.72 4.56
N GLU A 276 12.42 12.48 4.68
CA GLU A 276 11.38 12.30 5.70
C GLU A 276 10.08 11.74 5.12
N ILE A 277 9.41 10.89 5.91
CA ILE A 277 8.08 10.35 5.59
C ILE A 277 7.03 11.38 5.98
N ALA A 278 6.11 11.70 5.05
CA ALA A 278 5.09 12.72 5.27
C ALA A 278 4.04 12.35 6.34
N ASN A 279 3.67 11.07 6.45
CA ASN A 279 2.68 10.57 7.41
C ASN A 279 3.23 9.34 8.15
N PRO A 280 4.22 9.53 9.04
CA PRO A 280 4.85 8.42 9.75
C PRO A 280 3.88 7.80 10.76
N VAL A 281 3.97 6.49 10.96
CA VAL A 281 3.19 5.77 11.97
C VAL A 281 3.78 5.87 13.39
N SER A 282 5.07 6.24 13.49
CA SER A 282 5.82 6.42 14.74
C SER A 282 6.99 7.37 14.52
N SER A 283 7.41 8.08 15.58
CA SER A 283 8.62 8.93 15.58
C SER A 283 9.90 8.15 15.35
N GLU A 284 9.93 6.85 15.66
CA GLU A 284 11.09 5.99 15.43
C GLU A 284 11.35 5.66 13.95
N TYR A 285 10.34 5.88 13.10
CA TYR A 285 10.32 5.50 11.69
C TYR A 285 9.88 6.66 10.80
N ILE A 286 10.47 7.83 11.00
CA ILE A 286 10.11 9.07 10.30
C ILE A 286 11.09 9.46 9.19
N VAL A 287 12.33 8.96 9.20
CA VAL A 287 13.35 9.27 8.18
C VAL A 287 13.99 8.02 7.59
N LEU A 288 14.49 8.11 6.37
CA LEU A 288 15.33 7.08 5.75
C LEU A 288 16.80 7.32 6.12
N ARG A 289 17.50 6.27 6.56
CA ARG A 289 18.94 6.35 6.85
C ARG A 289 19.73 6.71 5.59
N ASN A 290 20.68 7.62 5.72
CA ASN A 290 21.60 8.05 4.66
C ASN A 290 23.04 7.58 4.88
N SER A 291 23.26 6.79 5.94
CA SER A 291 24.49 6.06 6.27
C SER A 291 24.13 4.85 7.12
N LEU A 292 24.93 3.80 7.04
CA LEU A 292 24.81 2.63 7.92
C LEU A 292 25.43 2.87 9.31
N ILE A 293 26.45 3.74 9.42
CA ILE A 293 27.26 3.91 10.64
C ILE A 293 26.41 4.28 11.87
N PRO A 294 25.51 5.28 11.85
CA PRO A 294 24.75 5.67 13.05
C PRO A 294 23.92 4.52 13.62
N LYS A 295 23.34 3.68 12.75
CA LYS A 295 22.57 2.52 13.18
C LYS A 295 23.44 1.43 13.79
N MET A 296 24.68 1.28 13.34
CA MET A 296 25.64 0.36 13.95
C MET A 296 26.06 0.81 15.34
N VAL A 297 26.32 2.10 15.54
CA VAL A 297 26.62 2.65 16.87
C VAL A 297 25.42 2.46 17.81
N MET A 298 24.21 2.73 17.33
CA MET A 298 22.97 2.49 18.08
C MET A 298 22.75 1.00 18.41
N PHE A 299 23.17 0.09 17.52
CA PHE A 299 23.14 -1.34 17.79
C PHE A 299 24.10 -1.70 18.94
N LEU A 300 25.34 -1.22 18.88
CA LEU A 300 26.35 -1.43 19.93
C LEU A 300 25.88 -0.87 21.28
N SER A 301 25.27 0.32 21.30
CA SER A 301 24.78 0.93 22.53
C SER A 301 23.68 0.11 23.22
N ARG A 302 22.84 -0.58 22.45
CA ARG A 302 21.81 -1.50 22.97
C ARG A 302 22.37 -2.85 23.43
N ASN A 303 23.62 -3.17 23.05
CA ASN A 303 24.27 -4.45 23.33
C ASN A 303 25.49 -4.30 24.25
N GLN A 304 25.57 -3.24 25.05
CA GLN A 304 26.68 -3.03 26.01
C GLN A 304 26.83 -4.13 27.07
N HIS A 305 25.81 -4.95 27.28
CA HIS A 305 25.81 -6.09 28.19
C HIS A 305 26.52 -7.33 27.62
N VAL A 306 26.89 -7.31 26.33
CA VAL A 306 27.63 -8.38 25.65
C VAL A 306 29.13 -8.14 25.79
N GLU A 307 29.90 -9.21 25.89
CA GLU A 307 31.36 -9.17 26.06
C GLU A 307 32.06 -8.45 24.89
N TYR A 308 33.11 -7.68 25.24
CA TYR A 308 34.01 -7.01 24.28
C TYR A 308 35.23 -7.89 23.96
N PRO A 309 35.84 -7.78 22.77
CA PRO A 309 35.51 -6.86 21.69
C PRO A 309 34.25 -7.25 20.91
N GLN A 310 33.42 -6.26 20.59
CA GLN A 310 32.26 -6.43 19.71
C GLN A 310 32.64 -6.02 18.29
N LYS A 311 32.51 -6.94 17.33
CA LYS A 311 32.82 -6.70 15.91
C LYS A 311 31.58 -7.00 15.08
N ILE A 312 30.96 -5.96 14.52
CA ILE A 312 29.73 -6.08 13.75
C ILE A 312 29.87 -5.47 12.36
N PHE A 313 29.15 -6.01 11.39
CA PHE A 313 29.05 -5.43 10.06
C PHE A 313 27.63 -5.54 9.50
N GLU A 314 27.28 -4.64 8.59
CA GLU A 314 26.02 -4.67 7.87
C GLU A 314 26.28 -4.41 6.38
N ILE A 315 25.62 -5.18 5.52
CA ILE A 315 25.52 -4.88 4.09
C ILE A 315 24.08 -4.47 3.82
N GLY A 316 23.86 -3.25 3.33
CA GLY A 316 22.51 -2.75 3.16
C GLY A 316 22.40 -1.46 2.39
N ASP A 317 21.16 -1.09 2.15
CA ASP A 317 20.82 0.12 1.43
C ASP A 317 20.80 1.33 2.36
N SER A 318 21.21 2.48 1.83
CA SER A 318 21.05 3.82 2.40
C SER A 318 20.49 4.76 1.32
N VAL A 319 20.01 5.93 1.72
CA VAL A 319 19.39 6.89 0.79
C VAL A 319 20.14 8.21 0.83
N GLU A 320 20.74 8.57 -0.30
CA GLU A 320 21.43 9.85 -0.50
C GLU A 320 20.53 10.79 -1.31
N VAL A 321 20.54 12.08 -0.98
CA VAL A 321 19.83 13.10 -1.76
C VAL A 321 20.79 13.71 -2.78
N ARG A 322 20.62 13.35 -4.06
CA ARG A 322 21.40 13.91 -5.17
C ARG A 322 20.61 15.04 -5.83
N GLY A 323 20.95 16.28 -5.49
CA GLY A 323 20.19 17.46 -5.91
C GLY A 323 18.83 17.51 -5.21
N LYS A 324 17.75 17.16 -5.92
CA LYS A 324 16.38 17.06 -5.36
C LYS A 324 15.80 15.65 -5.40
N VAL A 325 16.62 14.66 -5.79
CA VAL A 325 16.16 13.28 -6.00
C VAL A 325 16.79 12.38 -4.95
N PRO A 326 15.98 11.63 -4.17
CA PRO A 326 16.52 10.58 -3.31
C PRO A 326 16.97 9.39 -4.17
N VAL A 327 18.18 8.92 -3.93
CA VAL A 327 18.80 7.80 -4.64
C VAL A 327 19.24 6.76 -3.62
N THR A 328 18.85 5.50 -3.84
CA THR A 328 19.31 4.39 -3.02
C THR A 328 20.75 4.02 -3.37
N THR A 329 21.61 3.95 -2.36
CA THR A 329 23.01 3.51 -2.42
C THR A 329 23.15 2.19 -1.67
N PHE A 330 24.02 1.29 -2.13
CA PHE A 330 24.26 0.00 -1.50
C PHE A 330 25.66 -0.05 -0.91
N GLY A 331 25.75 -0.27 0.40
CA GLY A 331 27.01 -0.19 1.13
C GLY A 331 27.29 -1.39 2.00
N VAL A 332 28.54 -1.47 2.45
CA VAL A 332 28.94 -2.26 3.62
C VAL A 332 29.49 -1.30 4.67
N ALA A 333 29.09 -1.50 5.92
CA ALA A 333 29.69 -0.82 7.05
C ALA A 333 30.12 -1.84 8.11
N ALA A 334 31.19 -1.50 8.83
CA ALA A 334 31.71 -2.30 9.93
C ALA A 334 32.03 -1.41 11.12
N ALA A 335 31.87 -1.92 12.34
CA ALA A 335 32.23 -1.24 13.57
C ALA A 335 32.86 -2.21 14.57
N ILE A 336 33.87 -1.72 15.28
CA ILE A 336 34.54 -2.40 16.37
C ILE A 336 34.36 -1.55 17.63
N ALA A 337 33.83 -2.14 18.69
CA ALA A 337 33.81 -1.55 20.03
C ALA A 337 34.64 -2.41 20.98
N ASP A 338 35.55 -1.79 21.73
CA ASP A 338 36.40 -2.46 22.73
C ASP A 338 36.94 -1.43 23.73
N TYR A 339 37.57 -1.89 24.82
CA TYR A 339 38.24 -1.02 25.81
C TYR A 339 39.36 -0.18 25.20
N SER A 340 40.02 -0.69 24.17
CA SER A 340 41.06 0.00 23.42
C SER A 340 40.90 -0.30 21.94
N VAL A 341 40.23 0.58 21.21
CA VAL A 341 40.13 0.52 19.75
C VAL A 341 40.50 1.88 19.16
N GLY A 342 41.22 1.86 18.04
CA GLY A 342 41.66 3.05 17.33
C GLY A 342 41.45 2.96 15.82
N PHE A 343 41.90 4.00 15.14
CA PHE A 343 41.86 4.12 13.69
C PHE A 343 42.54 2.94 12.96
N GLU A 344 43.65 2.42 13.50
CA GLU A 344 44.43 1.34 12.91
C GLU A 344 43.67 0.01 12.88
N ASP A 345 42.81 -0.25 13.88
CA ASP A 345 42.04 -1.49 13.97
C ASP A 345 41.04 -1.60 12.82
N ILE A 346 40.29 -0.52 12.56
CA ILE A 346 39.34 -0.49 11.45
C ILE A 346 40.06 -0.36 10.09
N GLN A 347 41.21 0.32 10.04
CA GLN A 347 42.04 0.39 8.84
C GLN A 347 42.50 -1.00 8.39
N ALA A 348 42.93 -1.85 9.33
CA ALA A 348 43.35 -3.21 9.03
C ALA A 348 42.22 -4.03 8.40
N VAL A 349 40.99 -3.86 8.86
CA VAL A 349 39.79 -4.52 8.33
C VAL A 349 39.48 -4.03 6.91
N VAL A 350 39.49 -2.71 6.68
CA VAL A 350 39.30 -2.12 5.34
C VAL A 350 40.39 -2.61 4.38
N HIS A 351 41.64 -2.66 4.82
CA HIS A 351 42.76 -3.14 4.03
C HIS A 351 42.56 -4.61 3.64
N ALA A 352 42.28 -5.47 4.62
CA ALA A 352 42.07 -6.89 4.40
C ALA A 352 40.88 -7.16 3.47
N LEU A 353 39.76 -6.47 3.67
CA LEU A 353 38.57 -6.61 2.84
C LEU A 353 38.85 -6.25 1.38
N LEU A 354 39.40 -5.06 1.13
CA LEU A 354 39.66 -4.59 -0.23
C LEU A 354 40.77 -5.40 -0.91
N ALA A 355 41.84 -5.76 -0.20
CA ALA A 355 42.91 -6.60 -0.74
C ALA A 355 42.40 -7.98 -1.18
N ASN A 356 41.52 -8.61 -0.40
CA ASN A 356 40.89 -9.88 -0.77
C ASN A 356 39.87 -9.77 -1.92
N LEU A 357 39.37 -8.56 -2.19
CA LEU A 357 38.61 -8.26 -3.40
C LEU A 357 39.52 -7.92 -4.60
N GLY A 358 40.84 -7.91 -4.43
CA GLY A 358 41.82 -7.59 -5.48
C GLY A 358 42.09 -6.09 -5.65
N LEU A 359 41.64 -5.25 -4.71
CA LEU A 359 41.86 -3.80 -4.71
C LEU A 359 42.90 -3.42 -3.67
N THR A 360 43.81 -2.52 -4.02
CA THR A 360 44.75 -1.94 -3.04
C THR A 360 44.23 -0.56 -2.60
N PRO A 361 43.87 -0.37 -1.32
CA PRO A 361 43.40 0.93 -0.83
C PRO A 361 44.53 1.94 -0.61
N ARG A 362 44.21 3.22 -0.78
CA ARG A 362 44.96 4.37 -0.27
C ARG A 362 44.07 5.17 0.68
N TYR A 363 44.68 5.88 1.61
CA TYR A 363 43.97 6.65 2.62
C TYR A 363 44.39 8.12 2.52
N SER A 364 43.41 9.02 2.58
CA SER A 364 43.64 10.47 2.64
C SER A 364 42.88 11.05 3.83
N PRO A 365 43.46 12.03 4.58
CA PRO A 365 42.74 12.73 5.63
C PRO A 365 41.41 13.27 5.13
N ALA A 366 40.37 13.13 5.94
CA ALA A 366 39.01 13.56 5.60
C ALA A 366 38.26 14.10 6.81
N ARG A 367 37.09 14.69 6.54
CA ARG A 367 36.13 15.10 7.56
C ARG A 367 34.82 14.38 7.33
N HIS A 368 34.22 13.91 8.43
CA HIS A 368 32.92 13.24 8.41
C HIS A 368 32.15 13.57 9.69
N PRO A 369 30.83 13.79 9.62
CA PRO A 369 30.03 14.12 10.81
C PRO A 369 30.19 13.12 11.95
N CYS A 370 30.29 11.82 11.63
CA CYS A 370 30.41 10.76 12.63
C CYS A 370 31.79 10.62 13.29
N PHE A 371 32.88 11.18 12.73
CA PHE A 371 34.25 10.82 13.13
C PHE A 371 35.03 11.99 13.74
N ILE A 372 35.96 11.66 14.65
CA ILE A 372 36.85 12.63 15.31
C ILE A 372 37.72 13.34 14.27
N GLU A 373 37.87 14.67 14.40
CA GLU A 373 38.73 15.44 13.51
C GLU A 373 40.19 14.99 13.64
N GLY A 374 40.84 14.71 12.49
CA GLY A 374 42.19 14.16 12.44
C GLY A 374 42.28 12.64 12.62
N ARG A 375 41.19 11.96 13.02
CA ARG A 375 41.10 10.48 13.10
C ARG A 375 40.05 9.93 12.13
N CYS A 376 40.01 10.51 10.93
CA CYS A 376 39.09 10.19 9.86
C CYS A 376 39.83 10.17 8.52
N ALA A 377 39.58 9.16 7.71
CA ALA A 377 40.15 9.04 6.37
C ALA A 377 39.11 8.63 5.33
N GLU A 378 39.27 9.16 4.13
CA GLU A 378 38.63 8.61 2.93
C GLU A 378 39.42 7.40 2.44
N VAL A 379 38.68 6.39 1.99
CA VAL A 379 39.23 5.17 1.40
C VAL A 379 39.19 5.33 -0.12
N LEU A 380 40.35 5.32 -0.77
CA LEU A 380 40.51 5.54 -2.20
C LEU A 380 41.02 4.27 -2.89
N CYS A 381 40.57 4.01 -4.11
CA CYS A 381 41.18 3.01 -4.97
C CYS A 381 42.55 3.51 -5.45
N SER A 382 43.63 2.79 -5.16
CA SER A 382 44.98 3.21 -5.55
C SER A 382 45.21 3.35 -7.06
N ILE A 383 44.43 2.64 -7.87
CA ILE A 383 44.63 2.57 -9.33
C ILE A 383 43.94 3.75 -10.03
N CYS A 384 42.68 4.02 -9.70
CA CYS A 384 41.90 5.08 -10.36
C CYS A 384 41.67 6.34 -9.51
N GLY A 385 42.05 6.33 -8.23
CA GLY A 385 41.82 7.45 -7.30
C GLY A 385 40.37 7.61 -6.84
N GLU A 386 39.46 6.71 -7.24
CA GLU A 386 38.03 6.77 -6.90
C GLU A 386 37.80 6.62 -5.39
N LYS A 387 36.90 7.43 -4.82
CA LYS A 387 36.52 7.36 -3.41
C LYS A 387 35.56 6.21 -3.17
N LEU A 388 36.03 5.17 -2.49
CA LEU A 388 35.24 3.97 -2.15
C LEU A 388 34.42 4.14 -0.88
N GLY A 389 34.83 5.02 0.04
CA GLY A 389 34.14 5.17 1.32
C GLY A 389 34.90 6.00 2.34
N VAL A 390 34.57 5.81 3.61
CA VAL A 390 35.13 6.52 4.76
C VAL A 390 35.38 5.58 5.93
N MET A 391 36.34 5.91 6.78
CA MET A 391 36.59 5.21 8.04
C MET A 391 37.16 6.16 9.10
N GLY A 392 36.98 5.83 10.36
CA GLY A 392 37.54 6.62 11.46
C GLY A 392 37.07 6.18 12.84
N GLU A 393 37.52 6.92 13.84
CA GLU A 393 37.06 6.78 15.22
C GLU A 393 35.81 7.65 15.43
N VAL A 394 34.76 7.06 16.00
CA VAL A 394 33.48 7.73 16.24
C VAL A 394 33.66 8.83 17.29
N LYS A 395 33.02 9.98 17.04
CA LYS A 395 33.06 11.14 17.95
C LYS A 395 32.55 10.79 19.36
N PRO A 396 33.24 11.23 20.44
CA PRO A 396 32.76 11.06 21.81
C PRO A 396 31.34 11.59 22.02
N GLU A 397 30.99 12.73 21.42
CA GLU A 397 29.66 13.34 21.58
C GLU A 397 28.54 12.44 21.03
N ILE A 398 28.83 11.67 19.98
CA ILE A 398 27.88 10.70 19.40
C ILE A 398 27.75 9.50 20.34
N LEU A 399 28.86 8.99 20.87
CA LEU A 399 28.87 7.87 21.81
C LEU A 399 28.09 8.23 23.09
N GLU A 400 28.34 9.43 23.64
CA GLU A 400 27.61 9.98 24.79
C GLU A 400 26.11 10.11 24.52
N SER A 401 25.72 10.65 23.35
CA SER A 401 24.29 10.77 22.98
C SER A 401 23.56 9.43 22.89
N MET A 402 24.29 8.35 22.65
CA MET A 402 23.77 6.99 22.58
C MET A 402 24.05 6.18 23.85
N GLU A 403 24.60 6.81 24.90
CA GLU A 403 24.99 6.20 26.17
C GLU A 403 25.97 5.03 26.01
N LEU A 404 26.81 5.03 24.97
CA LEU A 404 27.82 4.00 24.71
C LEU A 404 29.16 4.37 25.35
N LEU A 405 29.59 3.59 26.35
CA LEU A 405 30.80 3.88 27.11
C LEU A 405 32.11 3.54 26.38
N MET A 406 32.07 2.54 25.49
CA MET A 406 33.28 2.06 24.82
C MET A 406 33.59 2.88 23.57
N PRO A 407 34.88 3.16 23.27
CA PRO A 407 35.26 3.75 22.00
C PRO A 407 34.86 2.84 20.85
N VAL A 408 34.55 3.46 19.70
CA VAL A 408 34.13 2.76 18.48
C VAL A 408 34.96 3.24 17.29
N ALA A 409 35.53 2.30 16.54
CA ALA A 409 36.10 2.56 15.23
C ALA A 409 35.19 1.95 14.15
N ALA A 410 34.84 2.73 13.12
CA ALA A 410 33.89 2.29 12.10
C ALA A 410 34.30 2.69 10.67
N MET A 411 33.76 1.97 9.70
CA MET A 411 33.94 2.21 8.27
C MET A 411 32.62 2.04 7.51
N GLU A 412 32.52 2.69 6.35
CA GLU A 412 31.45 2.50 5.38
C GLU A 412 32.03 2.62 3.97
N LEU A 413 31.77 1.62 3.12
CA LEU A 413 32.16 1.56 1.72
C LEU A 413 30.92 1.47 0.82
N GLU A 414 30.93 2.21 -0.29
CA GLU A 414 29.89 2.19 -1.32
C GLU A 414 30.18 1.07 -2.33
N LEU A 415 29.36 0.03 -2.35
CA LEU A 415 29.60 -1.19 -3.11
C LEU A 415 29.38 -1.01 -4.61
N GLU A 416 28.54 -0.07 -5.04
CA GLU A 416 28.49 0.36 -6.44
C GLU A 416 29.87 0.82 -6.94
N LYS A 417 30.57 1.67 -6.17
CA LYS A 417 31.90 2.18 -6.56
C LYS A 417 32.98 1.11 -6.49
N VAL A 418 32.92 0.23 -5.50
CA VAL A 418 33.79 -0.96 -5.44
C VAL A 418 33.57 -1.81 -6.69
N ARG A 419 32.32 -2.06 -7.07
CA ARG A 419 31.97 -2.84 -8.27
C ARG A 419 32.51 -2.19 -9.55
N GLU A 420 32.33 -0.89 -9.72
CA GLU A 420 32.87 -0.15 -10.85
C GLU A 420 34.40 -0.27 -10.94
N CYS A 421 35.10 -0.18 -9.80
CA CYS A 421 36.55 -0.35 -9.76
C CYS A 421 36.96 -1.77 -10.16
N LEU A 422 36.27 -2.81 -9.70
CA LEU A 422 36.55 -4.20 -10.09
C LEU A 422 36.37 -4.40 -11.60
N ASP A 423 35.30 -3.83 -12.18
CA ASP A 423 35.00 -3.94 -13.60
C ASP A 423 36.02 -3.23 -14.49
N ARG A 424 36.41 -1.99 -14.16
CA ARG A 424 37.41 -1.23 -14.93
C ARG A 424 38.75 -1.97 -15.04
N HIS A 425 39.10 -2.76 -14.04
CA HIS A 425 40.37 -3.49 -13.97
C HIS A 425 40.25 -4.98 -14.34
N LYS A 426 39.09 -5.42 -14.82
CA LYS A 426 38.80 -6.83 -15.18
C LYS A 426 39.13 -7.82 -14.05
N LEU A 427 38.99 -7.37 -12.80
CA LEU A 427 39.18 -8.22 -11.64
C LEU A 427 37.95 -9.10 -11.47
N LYS A 428 38.16 -10.42 -11.49
CA LYS A 428 37.08 -11.37 -11.25
C LYS A 428 36.87 -11.51 -9.74
N LEU A 429 35.61 -11.49 -9.32
CA LEU A 429 35.22 -12.00 -8.00
C LEU A 429 35.54 -13.50 -8.02
N GLY A 430 36.65 -13.88 -7.39
CA GLY A 430 37.15 -15.26 -7.32
C GLY A 430 36.32 -16.15 -6.43
#